data_AF-A0A0W0ZDI5-F1
#
_entry.id   AF-A0A0W0ZDI5-F1
#
_cell.length_a   1.000
_cell.length_b   1.000
_cell.length_c   1.000
_cell.angle_alpha   90.00
_cell.angle_beta   90.00
_cell.angle_gamma   90.00
#
_symmetry.space_group_name_H-M   'P 1'
#
loop_
_entity.id
_entity.type
_entity.pdbx_description
1 polymer ?
#
loop_
_entity_poly.entity_id
_entity_poly.type
_entity_poly.pdbx_seq_one_letter_code
_entity_poly.pdbx_strand_id
1 'polypeptide(L)'
;MPLPPRKAVMNRFALLDRIYNVGALDAHFQSLIAPPTPPVLHDYFTLLREGNKDKFKGFLDKYGKEEPLMAKVCQAHFLINTEADSPLILSLIDELKQAHLGIGYRFEAEVSKDENKKLQDLQAAHELGDEWAAGLIGNKYLNYLHENLVNNKYYNFPRLGINPARELKLAGERGDPQAIQQSLSFLENVPQMIKDLNPVNAAKTSGYELSLLPDDAAREKNKIYLKITDDDLTYELLDQQGQLQTAKIPWTDLNFRMRNNLFQAQKDILLPLVLKVVADKGHVSFDQSFFDDKLNSVLKGAKELATDDEELSMHLEQARDALGRKDYVELTKLGEQMHGYINATYKEKQNNKMNEALVQARSWSLPVGVYLRKDLNILFDHYQEETSRIRNGNAGKVSKIDEINIESLQRAQKDLLRINEEPDDEKMHELLNSHIQSTDTEISKLPHPNAFVRGLEALINKIRSNSSEEGRFSFNHKQKFDFMNRFATIKQKLEVLKQADQPEPKNDPSDRKGLGLN
;
A
#
# COMPACT_ATOMS: atom_id res chain seq x y z
N MET A 1 21.87 6.44 11.57
CA MET A 1 20.51 6.37 11.00
C MET A 1 20.27 4.91 10.78
N PRO A 2 19.34 4.31 11.53
CA PRO A 2 19.16 2.86 11.52
C PRO A 2 18.79 2.33 10.13
N LEU A 3 19.16 1.08 9.85
CA LEU A 3 18.75 0.36 8.64
C LEU A 3 17.23 0.21 8.60
N PRO A 4 16.59 0.43 7.43
CA PRO A 4 15.17 0.26 7.27
C PRO A 4 14.74 -1.19 7.59
N PRO A 5 13.50 -1.39 8.06
CA PRO A 5 12.92 -2.73 8.12
C PRO A 5 12.93 -3.39 6.74
N ARG A 6 13.24 -4.70 6.72
CA ARG A 6 13.22 -5.47 5.48
C ARG A 6 11.86 -5.36 4.82
N LYS A 7 11.83 -5.35 3.49
CA LYS A 7 10.56 -5.34 2.75
C LYS A 7 9.64 -6.50 3.18
N ALA A 8 10.20 -7.70 3.40
CA ALA A 8 9.44 -8.86 3.85
C ALA A 8 8.84 -8.69 5.26
N VAL A 9 9.55 -7.99 6.16
CA VAL A 9 9.05 -7.67 7.52
C VAL A 9 7.93 -6.64 7.46
N MET A 10 8.06 -5.62 6.62
CA MET A 10 7.00 -4.63 6.38
C MET A 10 5.75 -5.26 5.76
N ASN A 11 5.93 -6.15 4.79
CA ASN A 11 4.82 -6.91 4.19
C ASN A 11 4.15 -7.80 5.23
N ARG A 12 4.92 -8.46 6.11
CA ARG A 12 4.38 -9.24 7.24
C ARG A 12 3.60 -8.36 8.22
N PHE A 13 4.11 -7.18 8.57
CA PHE A 13 3.40 -6.20 9.40
C PHE A 13 2.06 -5.83 8.78
N ALA A 14 2.06 -5.42 7.51
CA ALA A 14 0.84 -5.01 6.80
C ALA A 14 -0.19 -6.14 6.70
N LEU A 15 0.26 -7.39 6.55
CA LEU A 15 -0.64 -8.55 6.52
C LEU A 15 -1.26 -8.83 7.90
N LEU A 16 -0.44 -8.82 8.96
CA LEU A 16 -0.92 -9.00 10.34
C LEU A 16 -1.93 -7.91 10.72
N ASP A 17 -1.66 -6.67 10.33
CA ASP A 17 -2.54 -5.52 10.58
C ASP A 17 -3.94 -5.67 9.96
N ARG A 18 -4.05 -6.36 8.83
CA ARG A 18 -5.36 -6.57 8.20
C ARG A 18 -6.16 -7.69 8.83
N ILE A 19 -5.48 -8.70 9.40
CA ILE A 19 -6.15 -9.93 9.83
C ILE A 19 -6.30 -10.04 11.34
N TYR A 20 -5.58 -9.24 12.16
CA TYR A 20 -5.59 -9.39 13.63
C TYR A 20 -6.97 -9.21 14.27
N ASN A 21 -7.86 -8.45 13.63
CA ASN A 21 -9.24 -8.20 14.07
C ASN A 21 -10.30 -8.87 13.18
N VAL A 22 -9.91 -9.67 12.19
CA VAL A 22 -10.86 -10.36 11.31
C VAL A 22 -11.13 -11.76 11.86
N GLY A 23 -12.27 -11.93 12.54
CA GLY A 23 -12.60 -13.18 13.24
C GLY A 23 -12.56 -14.43 12.35
N ALA A 24 -12.96 -14.31 11.07
CA ALA A 24 -12.90 -15.42 10.10
C ALA A 24 -11.46 -15.85 9.74
N LEU A 25 -10.45 -15.02 10.04
CA LEU A 25 -9.04 -15.26 9.73
C LEU A 25 -8.19 -15.51 10.97
N ASP A 26 -8.78 -15.77 12.15
CA ASP A 26 -8.03 -15.96 13.40
C ASP A 26 -7.00 -17.09 13.31
N ALA A 27 -7.36 -18.24 12.72
CA ALA A 27 -6.43 -19.35 12.53
C ALA A 27 -5.23 -18.94 11.65
N HIS A 28 -5.45 -18.13 10.61
CA HIS A 28 -4.39 -17.59 9.77
C HIS A 28 -3.52 -16.61 10.53
N PHE A 29 -4.13 -15.72 11.35
CA PHE A 29 -3.39 -14.82 12.22
C PHE A 29 -2.47 -15.58 13.18
N GLN A 30 -2.99 -16.59 13.89
CA GLN A 30 -2.21 -17.41 14.81
C GLN A 30 -1.06 -18.14 14.11
N SER A 31 -1.33 -18.65 12.90
CA SER A 31 -0.30 -19.29 12.09
C SER A 31 0.77 -18.31 11.60
N LEU A 32 0.37 -17.08 11.28
CA LEU A 32 1.24 -16.05 10.72
C LEU A 32 2.09 -15.37 11.79
N ILE A 33 1.57 -15.18 13.00
CA ILE A 33 2.31 -14.54 14.10
C ILE A 33 3.35 -15.48 14.73
N ALA A 34 3.19 -16.79 14.55
CA ALA A 34 4.18 -17.79 14.95
C ALA A 34 5.52 -17.64 14.18
N PRO A 35 6.61 -18.31 14.62
CA PRO A 35 7.86 -18.35 13.86
C PRO A 35 7.61 -18.73 12.39
N PRO A 36 8.20 -18.00 11.42
CA PRO A 36 9.38 -17.15 11.53
C PRO A 36 9.12 -15.64 11.78
N THR A 37 7.94 -15.23 12.24
CA THR A 37 7.65 -13.80 12.46
C THR A 37 8.59 -13.16 13.48
N PRO A 38 9.15 -11.95 13.19
CA PRO A 38 10.06 -11.27 14.09
C PRO A 38 9.43 -11.03 15.48
N PRO A 39 10.20 -11.21 16.57
CA PRO A 39 9.76 -10.93 17.94
C PRO A 39 9.09 -9.56 18.11
N VAL A 40 9.60 -8.51 17.45
CA VAL A 40 9.00 -7.16 17.52
C VAL A 40 7.58 -7.13 16.97
N LEU A 41 7.27 -7.89 15.92
CA LEU A 41 5.91 -8.00 15.38
C LEU A 41 5.05 -8.92 16.24
N HIS A 42 5.60 -10.06 16.67
CA HIS A 42 4.90 -11.00 17.54
C HIS A 42 4.43 -10.32 18.84
N ASP A 43 5.35 -9.67 19.56
CA ASP A 43 5.06 -9.01 20.83
C ASP A 43 4.09 -7.84 20.63
N TYR A 44 4.25 -7.08 19.53
CA TYR A 44 3.37 -5.97 19.20
C TYR A 44 1.92 -6.40 18.94
N PHE A 45 1.71 -7.35 18.03
CA PHE A 45 0.36 -7.79 17.67
C PHE A 45 -0.29 -8.61 18.79
N THR A 46 0.50 -9.30 19.62
CA THR A 46 0.00 -9.89 20.88
C THR A 46 -0.52 -8.79 21.81
N LEU A 47 0.25 -7.73 22.01
CA LEU A 47 -0.14 -6.60 22.85
C LEU A 47 -1.39 -5.89 22.32
N LEU A 48 -1.50 -5.67 21.00
CA LEU A 48 -2.68 -5.08 20.38
C LEU A 48 -3.95 -5.90 20.69
N ARG A 49 -3.88 -7.23 20.64
CA ARG A 49 -5.03 -8.10 20.96
C ARG A 49 -5.37 -8.12 22.45
N GLU A 50 -4.37 -8.01 23.31
CA GLU A 50 -4.58 -7.89 24.76
C GLU A 50 -5.17 -6.53 25.17
N GLY A 51 -5.08 -5.51 24.32
CA GLY A 51 -5.57 -4.15 24.60
C GLY A 51 -4.85 -3.46 25.77
N ASN A 52 -3.66 -3.94 26.16
CA ASN A 52 -2.97 -3.47 27.36
C ASN A 52 -2.00 -2.32 27.04
N LYS A 53 -2.48 -1.09 27.22
CA LYS A 53 -1.70 0.13 26.98
C LYS A 53 -0.46 0.24 27.88
N ASP A 54 -0.53 -0.23 29.13
CA ASP A 54 0.57 -0.10 30.10
C ASP A 54 1.79 -0.96 29.71
N LYS A 55 1.54 -2.12 29.10
CA LYS A 55 2.62 -2.98 28.56
C LYS A 55 3.33 -2.34 27.37
N PHE A 56 2.73 -1.34 26.71
CA PHE A 56 3.31 -0.74 25.51
C PHE A 56 4.60 0.03 25.80
N LYS A 57 4.71 0.61 26.99
CA LYS A 57 5.97 1.21 27.44
C LYS A 57 7.12 0.18 27.50
N GLY A 58 6.85 -0.99 28.07
CA GLY A 58 7.84 -2.08 28.12
C GLY A 58 8.24 -2.58 26.73
N PHE A 59 7.29 -2.60 25.79
CA PHE A 59 7.56 -2.88 24.38
C PHE A 59 8.55 -1.86 23.78
N LEU A 60 8.32 -0.56 23.99
CA LEU A 60 9.20 0.49 23.50
C LEU A 60 10.58 0.48 24.17
N ASP A 61 10.66 0.20 25.47
CA ASP A 61 11.94 0.12 26.20
C ASP A 61 12.83 -1.02 25.66
N LYS A 62 12.21 -2.14 25.28
CA LYS A 62 12.88 -3.30 24.66
C LYS A 62 13.27 -3.01 23.22
N TYR A 63 12.29 -2.74 22.35
CA TYR A 63 12.50 -2.68 20.90
C TYR A 63 12.98 -1.32 20.39
N GLY A 64 12.79 -0.24 21.14
CA GLY A 64 13.31 1.08 20.77
C GLY A 64 14.84 1.11 20.67
N LYS A 65 15.53 0.19 21.34
CA LYS A 65 17.00 0.01 21.24
C LYS A 65 17.42 -1.05 20.23
N GLU A 66 16.61 -2.11 20.07
CA GLU A 66 16.97 -3.25 19.23
C GLU A 66 16.57 -3.07 17.76
N GLU A 67 15.38 -2.52 17.53
CA GLU A 67 14.81 -2.26 16.20
C GLU A 67 14.09 -0.90 16.17
N PRO A 68 14.83 0.22 16.31
CA PRO A 68 14.26 1.54 16.52
C PRO A 68 13.23 1.96 15.46
N LEU A 69 13.47 1.68 14.18
CA LEU A 69 12.50 2.03 13.12
C LEU A 69 11.24 1.17 13.17
N MET A 70 11.37 -0.14 13.45
CA MET A 70 10.21 -1.01 13.54
C MET A 70 9.38 -0.68 14.79
N ALA A 71 10.05 -0.37 15.91
CA ALA A 71 9.40 0.13 17.10
C ALA A 71 8.63 1.44 16.83
N LYS A 72 9.20 2.37 16.06
CA LYS A 72 8.51 3.61 15.63
C LYS A 72 7.30 3.33 14.73
N VAL A 73 7.40 2.38 13.80
CA VAL A 73 6.25 1.95 13.00
C VAL A 73 5.13 1.43 13.90
N CYS A 74 5.45 0.52 14.83
CA CYS A 74 4.48 -0.01 15.80
C CYS A 74 3.91 1.07 16.72
N GLN A 75 4.72 2.06 17.11
CA GLN A 75 4.30 3.21 17.92
C GLN A 75 3.33 4.12 17.19
N ALA A 76 3.66 4.52 15.97
CA ALA A 76 2.78 5.33 15.14
C ALA A 76 1.44 4.60 14.93
N HIS A 77 1.50 3.32 14.53
CA HIS A 77 0.31 2.50 14.33
C HIS A 77 -0.56 2.36 15.60
N PHE A 78 0.08 2.13 16.75
CA PHE A 78 -0.61 2.03 18.03
C PHE A 78 -1.34 3.33 18.37
N LEU A 79 -0.68 4.48 18.21
CA LEU A 79 -1.26 5.79 18.49
C LEU A 79 -2.39 6.13 17.53
N ILE A 80 -2.26 5.82 16.24
CA ILE A 80 -3.33 5.99 15.25
C ILE A 80 -4.59 5.22 15.67
N ASN A 81 -4.43 3.99 16.17
CA ASN A 81 -5.56 3.15 16.58
C ASN A 81 -6.14 3.48 17.96
N THR A 82 -5.37 4.11 18.85
CA THR A 82 -5.77 4.25 20.26
C THR A 82 -5.87 5.69 20.77
N GLU A 83 -5.21 6.64 20.10
CA GLU A 83 -4.99 8.03 20.51
C GLU A 83 -4.85 8.96 19.28
N ALA A 84 -5.81 8.90 18.36
CA ALA A 84 -5.73 9.52 17.02
C ALA A 84 -5.42 11.04 17.00
N ASP A 85 -5.69 11.78 18.10
CA ASP A 85 -5.39 13.21 18.23
C ASP A 85 -4.02 13.52 18.85
N SER A 86 -3.19 12.50 19.09
CA SER A 86 -1.88 12.69 19.73
C SER A 86 -0.92 13.49 18.83
N PRO A 87 -0.32 14.60 19.31
CA PRO A 87 0.63 15.39 18.53
C PRO A 87 1.91 14.61 18.20
N LEU A 88 2.17 13.52 18.91
CA LEU A 88 3.31 12.64 18.67
C LEU A 88 3.17 11.87 17.34
N ILE A 89 1.94 11.64 16.86
CA ILE A 89 1.70 10.88 15.62
C ILE A 89 2.38 11.55 14.43
N LEU A 90 2.21 12.86 14.26
CA LEU A 90 2.79 13.59 13.13
C LEU A 90 4.32 13.58 13.19
N SER A 91 4.91 13.76 14.38
CA SER A 91 6.37 13.66 14.57
C SER A 91 6.90 12.29 14.17
N LEU A 92 6.23 11.21 14.59
CA LEU A 92 6.64 9.85 14.23
C LEU A 92 6.49 9.59 12.72
N ILE A 93 5.40 10.06 12.12
CA ILE A 93 5.16 9.98 10.68
C ILE A 93 6.30 10.68 9.91
N ASP A 94 6.67 11.90 10.31
CA ASP A 94 7.75 12.65 9.68
C ASP A 94 9.09 11.92 9.78
N GLU A 95 9.39 11.33 10.94
CA GLU A 95 10.59 10.52 11.12
C GLU A 95 10.60 9.27 10.23
N LEU A 96 9.45 8.60 10.06
CA LEU A 96 9.32 7.43 9.19
C LEU A 96 9.50 7.81 7.70
N LYS A 97 8.99 8.98 7.29
CA LYS A 97 9.18 9.51 5.93
C LYS A 97 10.61 9.93 5.66
N GLN A 98 11.26 10.58 6.62
CA GLN A 98 12.70 10.89 6.56
C GLN A 98 13.52 9.60 6.47
N ALA A 99 13.02 8.50 7.03
CA ALA A 99 13.57 7.16 6.85
C ALA A 99 13.24 6.47 5.52
N HIS A 100 12.60 7.19 4.58
CA HIS A 100 12.16 6.67 3.29
C HIS A 100 11.28 5.42 3.38
N LEU A 101 10.49 5.31 4.46
CA LEU A 101 9.55 4.21 4.63
C LEU A 101 8.18 4.63 4.08
N GLY A 102 7.70 3.93 3.05
CA GLY A 102 6.39 4.18 2.43
C GLY A 102 5.24 4.18 3.44
N ILE A 103 5.33 3.36 4.49
CA ILE A 103 4.34 3.30 5.57
C ILE A 103 4.13 4.64 6.29
N GLY A 104 5.14 5.51 6.36
CA GLY A 104 4.98 6.85 6.94
C GLY A 104 4.00 7.69 6.15
N TYR A 105 4.04 7.61 4.82
CA TYR A 105 3.04 8.27 3.96
C TYR A 105 1.67 7.62 4.10
N ARG A 106 1.59 6.27 4.17
CA ARG A 106 0.32 5.58 4.39
C ARG A 106 -0.35 6.01 5.70
N PHE A 107 0.39 6.05 6.81
CA PHE A 107 -0.11 6.53 8.10
C PHE A 107 -0.56 7.98 8.04
N GLU A 108 0.12 8.85 7.30
CA GLU A 108 -0.37 10.22 7.12
C GLU A 108 -1.68 10.28 6.33
N ALA A 109 -1.86 9.41 5.33
CA ALA A 109 -3.12 9.29 4.63
C ALA A 109 -4.27 8.82 5.55
N GLU A 110 -3.98 7.93 6.50
CA GLU A 110 -4.99 7.43 7.45
C GLU A 110 -5.49 8.53 8.40
N VAL A 111 -4.61 9.42 8.86
CA VAL A 111 -4.96 10.51 9.80
C VAL A 111 -5.39 11.81 9.11
N SER A 112 -5.11 11.96 7.81
CA SER A 112 -5.52 13.15 7.05
C SER A 112 -7.05 13.28 6.99
N LYS A 113 -7.55 14.52 6.96
CA LYS A 113 -8.97 14.82 6.67
C LYS A 113 -9.19 15.26 5.21
N ASP A 114 -8.12 15.61 4.50
CA ASP A 114 -8.17 16.02 3.10
C ASP A 114 -8.02 14.81 2.18
N GLU A 115 -9.09 14.45 1.47
CA GLU A 115 -9.12 13.30 0.55
C GLU A 115 -8.12 13.40 -0.61
N ASN A 116 -7.82 14.60 -1.11
CA ASN A 116 -6.81 14.75 -2.17
C ASN A 116 -5.42 14.46 -1.60
N LYS A 117 -5.13 14.99 -0.41
CA LYS A 117 -3.88 14.71 0.29
C LYS A 117 -3.74 13.21 0.60
N LYS A 118 -4.82 12.54 1.04
CA LYS A 118 -4.80 11.07 1.24
C LYS A 118 -4.36 10.33 0.00
N LEU A 119 -4.90 10.67 -1.17
CA LEU A 119 -4.56 10.00 -2.41
C LEU A 119 -3.10 10.24 -2.81
N GLN A 120 -2.60 11.47 -2.65
CA GLN A 120 -1.19 11.80 -2.89
C GLN A 120 -0.24 11.01 -1.97
N ASP A 121 -0.57 10.93 -0.68
CA ASP A 121 0.23 10.21 0.30
C ASP A 121 0.21 8.69 0.04
N LEU A 122 -0.95 8.11 -0.29
CA LEU A 122 -1.02 6.71 -0.67
C LEU A 122 -0.21 6.41 -1.94
N GLN A 123 -0.23 7.32 -2.92
CA GLN A 123 0.60 7.17 -4.12
C GLN A 123 2.08 7.20 -3.77
N ALA A 124 2.53 8.16 -2.96
CA ALA A 124 3.92 8.23 -2.50
C ALA A 124 4.33 6.98 -1.70
N ALA A 125 3.43 6.45 -0.86
CA ALA A 125 3.66 5.20 -0.13
C ALA A 125 3.88 4.03 -1.09
N HIS A 126 3.03 3.90 -2.12
CA HIS A 126 3.13 2.85 -3.13
C HIS A 126 4.44 2.95 -3.94
N GLU A 127 4.82 4.15 -4.37
CA GLU A 127 6.08 4.41 -5.09
C GLU A 127 7.32 4.02 -4.26
N LEU A 128 7.22 4.09 -2.93
CA LEU A 128 8.22 3.63 -1.97
C LEU A 128 8.10 2.14 -1.59
N GLY A 129 7.28 1.38 -2.31
CA GLY A 129 7.14 -0.06 -2.15
C GLY A 129 6.20 -0.52 -1.03
N ASP A 130 5.37 0.38 -0.48
CA ASP A 130 4.25 -0.01 0.37
C ASP A 130 3.14 -0.61 -0.50
N GLU A 131 3.16 -1.93 -0.64
CA GLU A 131 2.22 -2.66 -1.48
C GLU A 131 0.77 -2.52 -0.99
N TRP A 132 0.56 -2.22 0.29
CA TRP A 132 -0.77 -1.98 0.82
C TRP A 132 -1.35 -0.66 0.30
N ALA A 133 -0.54 0.38 0.20
CA ALA A 133 -1.02 1.66 -0.31
C ALA A 133 -1.64 1.52 -1.72
N ALA A 134 -1.11 0.62 -2.55
CA ALA A 134 -1.70 0.29 -3.86
C ALA A 134 -3.15 -0.23 -3.75
N GLY A 135 -3.39 -1.18 -2.84
CA GLY A 135 -4.73 -1.71 -2.58
C GLY A 135 -5.68 -0.63 -2.06
N LEU A 136 -5.22 0.26 -1.17
CA LEU A 136 -6.02 1.38 -0.67
C LEU A 136 -6.39 2.39 -1.76
N ILE A 137 -5.47 2.69 -2.67
CA ILE A 137 -5.75 3.54 -3.85
C ILE A 137 -6.86 2.91 -4.69
N GLY A 138 -6.72 1.62 -4.99
CA GLY A 138 -7.71 0.86 -5.74
C GLY A 138 -9.08 0.86 -5.08
N ASN A 139 -9.14 0.60 -3.78
CA ASN A 139 -10.39 0.66 -3.02
C ASN A 139 -11.02 2.06 -3.02
N LYS A 140 -10.23 3.11 -2.80
CA LYS A 140 -10.73 4.49 -2.89
C LYS A 140 -11.27 4.80 -4.27
N TYR A 141 -10.70 4.25 -5.32
CA TYR A 141 -11.21 4.41 -6.68
C TYR A 141 -12.54 3.67 -6.89
N LEU A 142 -12.67 2.45 -6.37
CA LEU A 142 -13.95 1.73 -6.45
C LEU A 142 -15.05 2.40 -5.62
N ASN A 143 -14.73 2.89 -4.43
CA ASN A 143 -15.65 3.71 -3.62
C ASN A 143 -15.99 5.02 -4.34
N TYR A 144 -15.03 5.65 -5.01
CA TYR A 144 -15.28 6.80 -5.86
C TYR A 144 -16.29 6.47 -6.97
N LEU A 145 -16.11 5.35 -7.67
CA LEU A 145 -17.06 4.89 -8.70
C LEU A 145 -18.43 4.66 -8.08
N HIS A 146 -18.51 4.02 -6.91
CA HIS A 146 -19.76 3.75 -6.20
C HIS A 146 -20.46 5.04 -5.71
N GLU A 147 -19.77 5.90 -4.97
CA GLU A 147 -20.32 7.13 -4.39
C GLU A 147 -20.68 8.19 -5.45
N ASN A 148 -19.95 8.22 -6.57
CA ASN A 148 -20.30 9.10 -7.68
C ASN A 148 -21.54 8.67 -8.46
N LEU A 149 -21.97 7.41 -8.34
CA LEU A 149 -23.30 7.03 -8.83
C LEU A 149 -24.38 7.86 -8.15
N VAL A 150 -24.18 8.18 -6.86
CA VAL A 150 -25.20 8.80 -6.00
C VAL A 150 -25.08 10.33 -5.92
N ASN A 151 -23.87 10.92 -5.89
CA ASN A 151 -23.70 12.30 -5.38
C ASN A 151 -23.00 13.33 -6.29
N ASN A 152 -22.72 13.05 -7.57
CA ASN A 152 -22.13 14.02 -8.53
C ASN A 152 -20.85 14.74 -8.02
N LYS A 153 -20.08 14.11 -7.13
CA LYS A 153 -18.88 14.69 -6.49
C LYS A 153 -17.62 14.38 -7.33
N TYR A 154 -17.17 15.36 -8.09
CA TYR A 154 -15.87 15.29 -8.75
C TYR A 154 -14.74 15.26 -7.72
N TYR A 155 -14.05 14.12 -7.61
CA TYR A 155 -12.74 14.04 -6.99
C TYR A 155 -11.68 14.09 -8.09
N ASN A 156 -10.64 14.90 -7.88
CA ASN A 156 -9.45 14.84 -8.72
C ASN A 156 -8.64 13.63 -8.28
N PHE A 157 -8.93 12.45 -8.86
CA PHE A 157 -8.01 11.33 -8.76
C PHE A 157 -6.69 11.77 -9.41
N PRO A 158 -5.57 11.83 -8.66
CA PRO A 158 -4.32 12.32 -9.21
C PRO A 158 -3.94 11.48 -10.44
N ARG A 159 -3.71 12.14 -11.57
CA ARG A 159 -3.11 11.50 -12.73
C ARG A 159 -1.60 11.55 -12.62
N LEU A 160 -0.97 10.37 -12.65
CA LEU A 160 0.20 10.02 -13.48
C LEU A 160 0.43 8.50 -13.36
N GLY A 161 -0.02 7.71 -14.34
CA GLY A 161 0.46 6.35 -14.61
C GLY A 161 -0.19 5.15 -13.88
N ILE A 162 -0.94 5.35 -12.80
CA ILE A 162 -1.52 4.24 -12.01
C ILE A 162 -2.96 3.95 -12.47
N ASN A 163 -3.29 2.69 -12.80
CA ASN A 163 -4.66 2.23 -12.96
C ASN A 163 -5.12 1.65 -11.60
N PRO A 164 -6.01 2.32 -10.84
CA PRO A 164 -6.36 1.88 -9.50
C PRO A 164 -7.05 0.52 -9.43
N ALA A 165 -7.90 0.18 -10.41
CA ALA A 165 -8.54 -1.14 -10.46
C ALA A 165 -7.48 -2.24 -10.71
N ARG A 166 -6.50 -1.95 -11.57
CA ARG A 166 -5.35 -2.83 -11.76
C ARG A 166 -4.53 -3.01 -10.47
N GLU A 167 -4.28 -1.95 -9.71
CA GLU A 167 -3.52 -2.06 -8.45
C GLU A 167 -4.27 -2.90 -7.41
N LEU A 168 -5.59 -2.73 -7.29
CA LEU A 168 -6.39 -3.58 -6.42
C LEU A 168 -6.34 -5.05 -6.87
N LYS A 169 -6.42 -5.29 -8.17
CA LYS A 169 -6.28 -6.63 -8.73
C LYS A 169 -4.91 -7.21 -8.42
N LEU A 170 -3.82 -6.47 -8.66
CA LEU A 170 -2.47 -6.93 -8.37
C LEU A 170 -2.28 -7.25 -6.88
N ALA A 171 -2.88 -6.46 -5.99
CA ALA A 171 -2.90 -6.76 -4.56
C ALA A 171 -3.67 -8.06 -4.28
N GLY A 172 -4.85 -8.24 -4.88
CA GLY A 172 -5.62 -9.48 -4.77
C GLY A 172 -4.93 -10.70 -5.40
N GLU A 173 -4.15 -10.52 -6.47
CA GLU A 173 -3.32 -11.56 -7.09
C GLU A 173 -2.19 -12.02 -6.15
N ARG A 174 -1.69 -11.12 -5.31
CA ARG A 174 -0.76 -11.43 -4.21
C ARG A 174 -1.48 -11.98 -2.96
N GLY A 175 -2.80 -12.17 -3.06
CA GLY A 175 -3.68 -12.71 -2.04
C GLY A 175 -3.83 -11.85 -0.79
N ASP A 176 -3.78 -10.53 -0.98
CA ASP A 176 -4.17 -9.55 0.01
C ASP A 176 -5.65 -9.74 0.41
N PRO A 177 -5.95 -10.11 1.68
CA PRO A 177 -7.32 -10.39 2.12
C PRO A 177 -8.28 -9.23 1.95
N GLN A 178 -7.83 -8.02 2.21
CA GLN A 178 -8.67 -6.83 2.17
C GLN A 178 -8.91 -6.41 0.71
N ALA A 179 -7.90 -6.49 -0.15
CA ALA A 179 -8.07 -6.23 -1.58
C ALA A 179 -9.03 -7.22 -2.23
N ILE A 180 -8.94 -8.50 -1.86
CA ILE A 180 -9.89 -9.54 -2.28
C ILE A 180 -11.30 -9.21 -1.78
N GLN A 181 -11.46 -8.91 -0.48
CA GLN A 181 -12.76 -8.59 0.09
C GLN A 181 -13.39 -7.34 -0.56
N GLN A 182 -12.59 -6.31 -0.83
CA GLN A 182 -13.04 -5.08 -1.49
C GLN A 182 -13.40 -5.32 -2.96
N SER A 183 -12.59 -6.12 -3.68
CA SER A 183 -12.90 -6.51 -5.05
C SER A 183 -14.20 -7.31 -5.11
N LEU A 184 -14.38 -8.28 -4.20
CA LEU A 184 -15.61 -9.05 -4.08
C LEU A 184 -16.79 -8.16 -3.75
N SER A 185 -16.67 -7.28 -2.76
CA SER A 185 -17.76 -6.37 -2.39
C SER A 185 -18.16 -5.44 -3.54
N PHE A 186 -17.19 -4.91 -4.29
CA PHE A 186 -17.48 -4.11 -5.47
C PHE A 186 -18.18 -4.93 -6.55
N LEU A 187 -17.67 -6.12 -6.89
CA LEU A 187 -18.26 -7.01 -7.89
C LEU A 187 -19.66 -7.48 -7.48
N GLU A 188 -19.88 -7.83 -6.21
CA GLU A 188 -21.19 -8.19 -5.64
C GLU A 188 -22.21 -7.05 -5.77
N ASN A 189 -21.75 -5.78 -5.76
CA ASN A 189 -22.60 -4.61 -5.94
C ASN A 189 -22.90 -4.29 -7.42
N VAL A 190 -22.11 -4.76 -8.38
CA VAL A 190 -22.33 -4.47 -9.82
C VAL A 190 -23.72 -4.90 -10.29
N PRO A 191 -24.23 -6.12 -9.98
CA PRO A 191 -25.62 -6.49 -10.29
C PRO A 191 -26.67 -5.53 -9.73
N GLN A 192 -26.46 -5.04 -8.51
CA GLN A 192 -27.38 -4.09 -7.89
C GLN A 192 -27.30 -2.72 -8.57
N MET A 193 -26.11 -2.26 -8.94
CA MET A 193 -25.94 -1.02 -9.73
C MET A 193 -26.60 -1.12 -11.10
N ILE A 194 -26.51 -2.27 -11.77
CA ILE A 194 -27.24 -2.53 -13.02
C ILE A 194 -28.74 -2.40 -12.80
N LYS A 195 -29.25 -2.98 -11.71
CA LYS A 195 -30.67 -2.90 -11.34
C LYS A 195 -31.08 -1.45 -11.05
N ASP A 196 -30.29 -0.71 -10.29
CA ASP A 196 -30.60 0.66 -9.86
C ASP A 196 -30.51 1.66 -11.02
N LEU A 197 -29.57 1.44 -11.95
CA LEU A 197 -29.39 2.27 -13.14
C LEU A 197 -30.19 1.82 -14.36
N ASN A 198 -30.97 0.74 -14.22
CA ASN A 198 -31.99 0.42 -15.22
C ASN A 198 -32.96 1.61 -15.32
N PRO A 199 -33.34 2.04 -16.54
CA PRO A 199 -34.21 3.17 -16.77
C PRO A 199 -35.44 3.21 -15.85
N VAL A 200 -36.09 2.07 -15.57
CA VAL A 200 -37.29 2.02 -14.70
C VAL A 200 -37.01 2.60 -13.31
N ASN A 201 -35.86 2.27 -12.74
CA ASN A 201 -35.49 2.70 -11.39
C ASN A 201 -34.85 4.10 -11.39
N ALA A 202 -34.07 4.44 -12.41
CA ALA A 202 -33.57 5.81 -12.64
C ALA A 202 -34.72 6.81 -12.86
N ALA A 203 -35.81 6.37 -13.49
CA ALA A 203 -37.03 7.15 -13.65
C ALA A 203 -37.76 7.35 -12.31
N LYS A 204 -37.86 6.30 -11.46
CA LYS A 204 -38.52 6.41 -10.16
C LYS A 204 -37.82 7.40 -9.23
N THR A 205 -36.50 7.50 -9.27
CA THR A 205 -35.74 8.49 -8.49
C THR A 205 -35.94 9.93 -8.98
N SER A 206 -36.37 10.13 -10.23
CA SER A 206 -36.76 11.46 -10.74
C SER A 206 -38.11 11.94 -10.19
N GLY A 207 -38.88 11.07 -9.53
CA GLY A 207 -40.16 11.39 -8.88
C GLY A 207 -41.36 11.49 -9.82
N TYR A 208 -41.20 11.12 -11.11
CA TYR A 208 -42.29 11.16 -12.09
C TYR A 208 -43.12 9.87 -12.09
N GLU A 209 -44.43 10.01 -12.28
CA GLU A 209 -45.38 8.89 -12.42
C GLU A 209 -46.14 8.95 -13.74
N LEU A 210 -46.45 7.77 -14.32
CA LEU A 210 -47.36 7.66 -15.45
C LEU A 210 -48.81 7.52 -14.98
N SER A 211 -49.71 8.25 -15.62
CA SER A 211 -51.16 8.09 -15.47
C SER A 211 -51.82 8.03 -16.85
N LEU A 212 -52.97 7.38 -16.97
CA LEU A 212 -53.78 7.54 -18.17
C LEU A 212 -54.43 8.93 -18.16
N LEU A 213 -54.58 9.53 -19.33
CA LEU A 213 -55.21 10.83 -19.53
C LEU A 213 -56.71 10.74 -19.15
N PRO A 214 -57.16 11.38 -18.05
CA PRO A 214 -58.57 11.49 -17.74
C PRO A 214 -59.23 12.58 -18.59
N ASP A 215 -60.53 12.41 -18.86
CA ASP A 215 -61.30 13.31 -19.74
C ASP A 215 -61.39 14.75 -19.20
N ASP A 216 -61.39 14.98 -17.88
CA ASP A 216 -61.59 16.32 -17.27
C ASP A 216 -60.79 16.56 -15.95
N ALA A 217 -59.52 16.16 -15.86
CA ALA A 217 -58.71 16.42 -14.65
C ALA A 217 -57.57 17.42 -14.87
N ALA A 218 -57.32 18.25 -13.85
CA ALA A 218 -56.14 19.11 -13.79
C ALA A 218 -54.85 18.27 -13.82
N ARG A 219 -53.81 18.78 -14.47
CA ARG A 219 -52.49 18.12 -14.54
C ARG A 219 -51.68 18.45 -13.30
N GLU A 220 -51.10 17.43 -12.69
CA GLU A 220 -50.25 17.55 -11.51
C GLU A 220 -48.77 17.67 -11.90
N LYS A 221 -47.97 18.33 -11.04
CA LYS A 221 -46.51 18.30 -11.17
C LYS A 221 -46.00 16.86 -11.00
N ASN A 222 -44.93 16.53 -11.70
CA ASN A 222 -44.31 15.20 -11.68
C ASN A 222 -45.25 14.06 -12.13
N LYS A 223 -46.32 14.34 -12.87
CA LYS A 223 -47.13 13.32 -13.55
C LYS A 223 -47.09 13.51 -15.06
N ILE A 224 -46.93 12.40 -15.77
CA ILE A 224 -47.04 12.33 -17.22
C ILE A 224 -48.30 11.55 -17.56
N TYR A 225 -49.27 12.25 -18.12
CA TYR A 225 -50.56 11.66 -18.49
C TYR A 225 -50.52 11.17 -19.92
N LEU A 226 -50.99 9.96 -20.17
CA LEU A 226 -50.85 9.26 -21.43
C LEU A 226 -52.21 8.91 -22.03
N LYS A 227 -52.36 9.18 -23.32
CA LYS A 227 -53.45 8.68 -24.15
C LYS A 227 -52.86 7.72 -25.17
N ILE A 228 -53.21 6.45 -25.01
CA ILE A 228 -52.72 5.33 -25.84
C ILE A 228 -53.63 5.17 -27.04
N THR A 229 -53.08 5.22 -28.25
CA THR A 229 -53.79 4.92 -29.50
C THR A 229 -53.11 3.78 -30.25
N ASP A 230 -53.72 3.30 -31.34
CA ASP A 230 -53.12 2.23 -32.14
C ASP A 230 -51.81 2.65 -32.81
N ASP A 231 -51.66 3.95 -33.10
CA ASP A 231 -50.59 4.51 -33.93
C ASP A 231 -49.54 5.27 -33.10
N ASP A 232 -49.95 5.89 -31.99
CA ASP A 232 -49.07 6.71 -31.15
C ASP A 232 -49.44 6.70 -29.66
N LEU A 233 -48.56 7.30 -28.87
CA LEU A 233 -48.78 7.68 -27.48
C LEU A 233 -48.81 9.20 -27.39
N THR A 234 -49.94 9.80 -27.02
CA THR A 234 -49.99 11.23 -26.72
C THR A 234 -49.71 11.44 -25.23
N TYR A 235 -48.84 12.38 -24.87
CA TYR A 235 -48.58 12.74 -23.48
C TYR A 235 -48.94 14.19 -23.16
N GLU A 236 -49.34 14.42 -21.91
CA GLU A 236 -49.53 15.73 -21.30
C GLU A 236 -48.82 15.80 -19.94
N LEU A 237 -48.12 16.91 -19.67
CA LEU A 237 -47.47 17.17 -18.38
C LEU A 237 -47.25 18.66 -18.14
N LEU A 238 -46.97 19.03 -16.89
CA LEU A 238 -46.48 20.36 -16.56
C LEU A 238 -44.95 20.38 -16.60
N ASP A 239 -44.36 21.29 -17.37
CA ASP A 239 -42.91 21.48 -17.42
C ASP A 239 -42.35 22.11 -16.13
N GLN A 240 -41.04 22.36 -16.10
CA GLN A 240 -40.36 22.96 -14.94
C GLN A 240 -40.90 24.35 -14.58
N GLN A 241 -41.43 25.08 -15.56
CA GLN A 241 -42.02 26.40 -15.42
C GLN A 241 -43.52 26.32 -15.06
N GLY A 242 -44.09 25.11 -15.02
CA GLY A 242 -45.51 24.87 -14.74
C GLY A 242 -46.43 25.09 -15.94
N GLN A 243 -45.89 25.16 -17.17
CA GLN A 243 -46.70 25.25 -18.38
C GLN A 243 -47.09 23.85 -18.86
N LEU A 244 -48.32 23.75 -19.38
CA LEU A 244 -48.83 22.52 -19.96
C LEU A 244 -48.12 22.24 -21.28
N GLN A 245 -47.46 21.09 -21.36
CA GLN A 245 -46.86 20.58 -22.57
C GLN A 245 -47.63 19.37 -23.07
N THR A 246 -47.91 19.34 -24.37
CA THR A 246 -48.60 18.24 -25.05
C THR A 246 -47.82 17.84 -26.28
N ALA A 247 -47.51 16.55 -26.43
CA ALA A 247 -46.92 16.04 -27.66
C ALA A 247 -47.22 14.56 -27.90
N LYS A 248 -46.94 14.11 -29.12
CA LYS A 248 -47.08 12.72 -29.55
C LYS A 248 -45.73 11.99 -29.54
N ILE A 249 -45.76 10.70 -29.24
CA ILE A 249 -44.64 9.77 -29.29
C ILE A 249 -45.06 8.59 -30.19
N PRO A 250 -44.49 8.49 -31.40
CA PRO A 250 -44.64 7.31 -32.24
C PRO A 250 -44.17 6.04 -31.52
N TRP A 251 -44.84 4.90 -31.73
CA TRP A 251 -44.42 3.62 -31.13
C TRP A 251 -43.01 3.19 -31.54
N THR A 252 -42.55 3.62 -32.72
CA THR A 252 -41.18 3.39 -33.20
C THR A 252 -40.13 3.99 -32.28
N ASP A 253 -40.43 5.12 -31.64
CA ASP A 253 -39.48 5.85 -30.80
C ASP A 253 -39.30 5.18 -29.43
N LEU A 254 -40.31 4.41 -28.99
CA LEU A 254 -40.30 3.65 -27.75
C LEU A 254 -39.76 2.23 -27.95
N ASN A 255 -39.67 1.74 -29.20
CA ASN A 255 -39.42 0.33 -29.54
C ASN A 255 -40.28 -0.66 -28.72
N PHE A 256 -41.48 -0.22 -28.34
CA PHE A 256 -42.36 -0.93 -27.42
C PHE A 256 -43.80 -0.51 -27.71
N ARG A 257 -44.69 -1.47 -27.99
CA ARG A 257 -46.10 -1.19 -28.27
C ARG A 257 -46.96 -1.66 -27.09
N MET A 258 -47.72 -0.74 -26.51
CA MET A 258 -48.58 -1.00 -25.36
C MET A 258 -50.04 -1.17 -25.79
N ARG A 259 -50.82 -1.91 -25.00
CA ARG A 259 -52.30 -1.91 -25.07
C ARG A 259 -52.88 -1.27 -23.81
N ASN A 260 -53.96 -0.51 -23.98
CA ASN A 260 -54.60 0.25 -22.90
C ASN A 260 -54.98 -0.62 -21.69
N ASN A 261 -55.47 -1.84 -21.93
CA ASN A 261 -55.86 -2.80 -20.90
C ASN A 261 -54.69 -3.40 -20.10
N LEU A 262 -53.45 -3.25 -20.58
CA LEU A 262 -52.23 -3.70 -19.90
C LEU A 262 -51.48 -2.56 -19.21
N PHE A 263 -52.01 -1.34 -19.23
CA PHE A 263 -51.32 -0.16 -18.70
C PHE A 263 -50.79 -0.38 -17.27
N GLN A 264 -51.61 -0.87 -16.34
CA GLN A 264 -51.17 -1.06 -14.95
C GLN A 264 -50.04 -2.07 -14.80
N ALA A 265 -49.99 -3.11 -15.65
CA ALA A 265 -48.93 -4.12 -15.62
C ALA A 265 -47.65 -3.66 -16.31
N GLN A 266 -47.73 -2.64 -17.18
CA GLN A 266 -46.63 -2.23 -18.07
C GLN A 266 -46.14 -0.79 -17.82
N LYS A 267 -46.84 0.01 -17.02
CA LYS A 267 -46.51 1.43 -16.79
C LYS A 267 -45.10 1.62 -16.24
N ASP A 268 -44.62 0.71 -15.38
CA ASP A 268 -43.28 0.79 -14.81
C ASP A 268 -42.20 0.62 -15.89
N ILE A 269 -42.43 -0.27 -16.87
CA ILE A 269 -41.54 -0.47 -18.02
C ILE A 269 -41.57 0.76 -18.93
N LEU A 270 -42.76 1.38 -19.08
CA LEU A 270 -42.98 2.47 -20.02
C LEU A 270 -42.47 3.83 -19.51
N LEU A 271 -42.57 4.08 -18.20
CA LEU A 271 -42.17 5.33 -17.55
C LEU A 271 -40.80 5.86 -18.02
N PRO A 272 -39.72 5.07 -18.00
CA PRO A 272 -38.43 5.57 -18.47
C PRO A 272 -38.37 5.91 -19.95
N LEU A 273 -39.01 5.10 -20.80
CA LEU A 273 -39.01 5.32 -22.25
C LEU A 273 -39.71 6.64 -22.58
N VAL A 274 -40.83 6.90 -21.90
CA VAL A 274 -41.56 8.16 -22.00
C VAL A 274 -40.73 9.31 -21.44
N LEU A 275 -40.15 9.19 -20.24
CA LEU A 275 -39.35 10.24 -19.63
C LEU A 275 -38.18 10.67 -20.51
N LYS A 276 -37.50 9.72 -21.14
CA LYS A 276 -36.43 10.01 -22.10
C LYS A 276 -36.92 10.84 -23.27
N VAL A 277 -37.99 10.44 -23.95
CA VAL A 277 -38.54 11.19 -25.10
C VAL A 277 -39.01 12.59 -24.69
N VAL A 278 -39.61 12.70 -23.51
CA VAL A 278 -40.07 13.96 -22.95
C VAL A 278 -38.88 14.88 -22.61
N ALA A 279 -37.78 14.32 -22.11
CA ALA A 279 -36.56 15.06 -21.78
C ALA A 279 -35.78 15.49 -23.03
N ASP A 280 -35.70 14.64 -24.04
CA ASP A 280 -35.10 14.97 -25.34
C ASP A 280 -35.83 16.15 -26.02
N LYS A 281 -37.13 16.31 -25.74
CA LYS A 281 -37.94 17.46 -26.16
C LYS A 281 -37.80 18.69 -25.26
N GLY A 282 -37.02 18.59 -24.17
CA GLY A 282 -36.77 19.68 -23.21
C GLY A 282 -37.92 19.95 -22.25
N HIS A 283 -38.93 19.07 -22.17
CA HIS A 283 -40.10 19.29 -21.31
C HIS A 283 -39.84 18.87 -19.86
N VAL A 284 -38.86 17.98 -19.63
CA VAL A 284 -38.39 17.58 -18.29
C VAL A 284 -36.87 17.41 -18.29
N SER A 285 -36.24 17.45 -17.12
CA SER A 285 -34.81 17.14 -16.96
C SER A 285 -34.63 15.67 -16.57
N PHE A 286 -34.41 14.80 -17.56
CA PHE A 286 -34.03 13.41 -17.33
C PHE A 286 -32.95 13.01 -18.34
N ASP A 287 -31.70 12.90 -17.87
CA ASP A 287 -30.58 12.52 -18.71
C ASP A 287 -30.13 11.09 -18.38
N GLN A 288 -30.66 10.12 -19.13
CA GLN A 288 -30.25 8.71 -19.02
C GLN A 288 -28.80 8.51 -19.44
N SER A 289 -28.25 9.35 -20.34
CA SER A 289 -26.88 9.19 -20.86
C SER A 289 -25.84 9.33 -19.75
N PHE A 290 -26.09 10.22 -18.80
CA PHE A 290 -25.29 10.36 -17.60
C PHE A 290 -25.23 9.08 -16.76
N PHE A 291 -26.33 8.35 -16.62
CA PHE A 291 -26.36 7.08 -15.88
C PHE A 291 -25.69 5.95 -16.67
N ASP A 292 -25.90 5.91 -17.99
CA ASP A 292 -25.28 4.93 -18.88
C ASP A 292 -23.73 5.06 -18.87
N ASP A 293 -23.20 6.29 -18.95
CA ASP A 293 -21.76 6.55 -18.91
C ASP A 293 -21.11 6.09 -17.60
N LYS A 294 -21.82 6.29 -16.49
CA LYS A 294 -21.38 5.81 -15.18
C LYS A 294 -21.41 4.29 -15.09
N LEU A 295 -22.50 3.66 -15.53
CA LEU A 295 -22.60 2.20 -15.51
C LEU A 295 -21.52 1.57 -16.39
N ASN A 296 -21.24 2.15 -17.56
CA ASN A 296 -20.14 1.70 -18.41
C ASN A 296 -18.78 1.82 -17.70
N SER A 297 -18.56 2.89 -16.91
CA SER A 297 -17.35 3.07 -16.09
C SER A 297 -17.23 2.01 -15.00
N VAL A 298 -18.33 1.69 -14.32
CA VAL A 298 -18.42 0.60 -13.33
C VAL A 298 -18.10 -0.75 -13.97
N LEU A 299 -18.76 -1.08 -15.09
CA LEU A 299 -18.57 -2.35 -15.79
C LEU A 299 -17.14 -2.50 -16.30
N LYS A 300 -16.52 -1.40 -16.77
CA LYS A 300 -15.11 -1.40 -17.13
C LYS A 300 -14.21 -1.71 -15.93
N GLY A 301 -14.42 -1.03 -14.80
CA GLY A 301 -13.66 -1.30 -13.57
C GLY A 301 -13.84 -2.73 -13.07
N ALA A 302 -15.05 -3.27 -13.11
CA ALA A 302 -15.35 -4.65 -12.76
C ALA A 302 -14.61 -5.65 -13.66
N LYS A 303 -14.56 -5.40 -14.97
CA LYS A 303 -13.84 -6.25 -15.93
C LYS A 303 -12.33 -6.23 -15.69
N GLU A 304 -11.79 -5.07 -15.30
CA GLU A 304 -10.38 -4.95 -14.93
C GLU A 304 -10.03 -5.74 -13.67
N LEU A 305 -10.98 -5.96 -12.74
CA LEU A 305 -10.79 -6.81 -11.55
C LEU A 305 -10.92 -8.31 -11.87
N ALA A 306 -11.85 -8.67 -12.75
CA ALA A 306 -12.21 -10.06 -13.05
C ALA A 306 -11.47 -10.67 -14.26
N THR A 307 -10.38 -10.06 -14.74
CA THR A 307 -9.74 -10.45 -16.02
C THR A 307 -9.17 -11.87 -16.01
N ASP A 308 -8.85 -12.44 -14.84
CA ASP A 308 -8.40 -13.82 -14.66
C ASP A 308 -9.55 -14.84 -14.59
N ASP A 309 -10.81 -14.39 -14.61
CA ASP A 309 -11.99 -15.23 -14.66
C ASP A 309 -12.74 -15.00 -16.00
N GLU A 310 -12.59 -15.97 -16.91
CA GLU A 310 -13.14 -15.89 -18.27
C GLU A 310 -14.66 -15.71 -18.30
N GLU A 311 -15.37 -16.39 -17.39
CA GLU A 311 -16.83 -16.43 -17.37
C GLU A 311 -17.41 -15.12 -16.82
N LEU A 312 -16.89 -14.60 -15.70
CA LEU A 312 -17.29 -13.30 -15.18
C LEU A 312 -16.89 -12.17 -16.14
N SER A 313 -15.70 -12.23 -16.74
CA SER A 313 -15.26 -11.28 -17.76
C SER A 313 -16.17 -11.26 -18.98
N MET A 314 -16.63 -12.44 -19.43
CA MET A 314 -17.58 -12.56 -20.53
C MET A 314 -18.91 -11.89 -20.18
N HIS A 315 -19.47 -12.18 -19.00
CA HIS A 315 -20.74 -11.56 -18.57
C HIS A 315 -20.65 -10.02 -18.46
N LEU A 316 -19.53 -9.51 -17.96
CA LEU A 316 -19.28 -8.08 -17.87
C LEU A 316 -19.19 -7.41 -19.24
N GLU A 317 -18.57 -8.05 -20.23
CA GLU A 317 -18.51 -7.51 -21.59
C GLU A 317 -19.87 -7.57 -22.28
N GLN A 318 -20.61 -8.68 -22.12
CA GLN A 318 -21.99 -8.79 -22.61
C GLN A 318 -22.88 -7.70 -22.02
N ALA A 319 -22.71 -7.36 -20.74
CA ALA A 319 -23.46 -6.28 -20.10
C ALA A 319 -23.10 -4.91 -20.71
N ARG A 320 -21.83 -4.66 -21.02
CA ARG A 320 -21.41 -3.41 -21.69
C ARG A 320 -21.98 -3.32 -23.10
N ASP A 321 -21.99 -4.42 -23.85
CA ASP A 321 -22.57 -4.47 -25.19
C ASP A 321 -24.08 -4.24 -25.16
N ALA A 322 -24.79 -4.86 -24.20
CA ALA A 322 -26.22 -4.64 -23.99
C ALA A 322 -26.51 -3.17 -23.63
N LEU A 323 -25.70 -2.57 -22.74
CA LEU A 323 -25.80 -1.16 -22.39
C LEU A 323 -25.57 -0.23 -23.60
N GLY A 324 -24.56 -0.52 -24.43
CA GLY A 324 -24.29 0.23 -25.66
C GLY A 324 -25.43 0.15 -26.68
N ARG A 325 -26.11 -1.00 -26.75
CA ARG A 325 -27.35 -1.19 -27.54
C ARG A 325 -28.60 -0.63 -26.86
N LYS A 326 -28.50 -0.17 -25.61
CA LYS A 326 -29.62 0.26 -24.75
C LYS A 326 -30.65 -0.86 -24.53
N ASP A 327 -30.20 -2.12 -24.50
CA ASP A 327 -31.02 -3.29 -24.17
C ASP A 327 -31.00 -3.56 -22.66
N TYR A 328 -31.86 -2.85 -21.93
CA TYR A 328 -31.91 -2.93 -20.47
C TYR A 328 -32.54 -4.22 -19.93
N VAL A 329 -33.30 -4.95 -20.78
CA VAL A 329 -33.87 -6.25 -20.41
C VAL A 329 -32.77 -7.30 -20.39
N GLU A 330 -31.97 -7.35 -21.44
CA GLU A 330 -30.78 -8.21 -21.50
C GLU A 330 -29.79 -7.86 -20.38
N LEU A 331 -29.55 -6.57 -20.16
CA LEU A 331 -28.68 -6.08 -19.09
C LEU A 331 -29.12 -6.55 -17.69
N THR A 332 -30.43 -6.52 -17.40
CA THR A 332 -30.97 -6.99 -16.10
C THR A 332 -30.75 -8.50 -15.93
N LYS A 333 -31.00 -9.28 -16.97
CA LYS A 333 -30.75 -10.73 -16.97
C LYS A 333 -29.27 -11.05 -16.74
N LEU A 334 -28.37 -10.31 -17.39
CA LEU A 334 -26.92 -10.43 -17.19
C LEU A 334 -26.54 -10.06 -15.75
N GLY A 335 -27.19 -9.06 -15.16
CA GLY A 335 -27.06 -8.72 -13.74
C GLY A 335 -27.35 -9.91 -12.82
N GLU A 336 -28.47 -10.61 -13.04
CA GLU A 336 -28.84 -11.81 -12.27
C GLU A 336 -27.85 -12.97 -12.46
N GLN A 337 -27.39 -13.19 -13.70
CA GLN A 337 -26.38 -14.21 -14.01
C GLN A 337 -25.06 -13.92 -13.31
N MET A 338 -24.59 -12.67 -13.36
CA MET A 338 -23.40 -12.23 -12.63
C MET A 338 -23.55 -12.44 -11.12
N HIS A 339 -24.69 -12.06 -10.55
CA HIS A 339 -24.95 -12.24 -9.12
C HIS A 339 -24.88 -13.72 -8.70
N GLY A 340 -25.50 -14.62 -9.49
CA GLY A 340 -25.42 -16.05 -9.27
C GLY A 340 -24.00 -16.58 -9.34
N TYR A 341 -23.25 -16.22 -10.40
CA TYR A 341 -21.88 -16.66 -10.59
C TYR A 341 -20.92 -16.18 -9.50
N ILE A 342 -21.03 -14.89 -9.13
CA ILE A 342 -20.16 -14.27 -8.12
C ILE A 342 -20.29 -15.01 -6.80
N ASN A 343 -21.53 -15.25 -6.35
CA ASN A 343 -21.81 -15.87 -5.06
C ASN A 343 -21.56 -17.38 -5.03
N ALA A 344 -21.76 -18.08 -6.15
CA ALA A 344 -21.64 -19.54 -6.19
C ALA A 344 -20.21 -20.02 -6.50
N THR A 345 -19.43 -19.26 -7.28
CA THR A 345 -18.18 -19.77 -7.86
C THR A 345 -17.02 -18.80 -7.68
N TYR A 346 -17.17 -17.54 -8.10
CA TYR A 346 -16.05 -16.59 -8.08
C TYR A 346 -15.55 -16.32 -6.65
N LYS A 347 -16.47 -16.14 -5.69
CA LYS A 347 -16.13 -15.92 -4.28
C LYS A 347 -15.30 -17.05 -3.68
N GLU A 348 -15.66 -18.29 -3.98
CA GLU A 348 -14.89 -19.45 -3.52
C GLU A 348 -13.48 -19.47 -4.12
N LYS A 349 -13.35 -19.23 -5.44
CA LYS A 349 -12.03 -19.12 -6.10
C LYS A 349 -11.16 -18.06 -5.43
N GLN A 350 -11.70 -16.88 -5.17
CA GLN A 350 -10.96 -15.79 -4.53
C GLN A 350 -10.59 -16.11 -3.07
N ASN A 351 -11.47 -16.75 -2.31
CA ASN A 351 -11.16 -17.21 -0.96
C ASN A 351 -10.05 -18.26 -0.96
N ASN A 352 -10.05 -19.18 -1.91
CA ASN A 352 -8.98 -20.18 -2.05
C ASN A 352 -7.64 -19.51 -2.38
N LYS A 353 -7.64 -18.55 -3.30
CA LYS A 353 -6.46 -17.74 -3.66
C LYS A 353 -5.90 -16.97 -2.45
N MET A 354 -6.79 -16.36 -1.66
CA MET A 354 -6.42 -15.70 -0.40
C MET A 354 -5.76 -16.70 0.56
N ASN A 355 -6.38 -17.87 0.77
CA ASN A 355 -5.86 -18.89 1.68
C ASN A 355 -4.48 -19.40 1.24
N GLU A 356 -4.30 -19.66 -0.06
CA GLU A 356 -3.01 -20.06 -0.63
C GLU A 356 -1.92 -19.01 -0.40
N ALA A 357 -2.23 -17.74 -0.62
CA ALA A 357 -1.29 -16.65 -0.37
C ALA A 357 -0.97 -16.46 1.12
N LEU A 358 -1.95 -16.62 2.02
CA LEU A 358 -1.72 -16.60 3.47
C LEU A 358 -0.81 -17.75 3.90
N VAL A 359 -1.00 -18.95 3.32
CA VAL A 359 -0.13 -20.11 3.54
C VAL A 359 1.28 -19.86 2.98
N GLN A 360 1.40 -19.28 1.78
CA GLN A 360 2.69 -18.91 1.19
C GLN A 360 3.39 -17.80 1.99
N ALA A 361 2.64 -16.85 2.54
CA ALA A 361 3.20 -15.82 3.38
C ALA A 361 3.89 -16.43 4.61
N ARG A 362 3.35 -17.51 5.18
CA ARG A 362 4.00 -18.24 6.28
C ARG A 362 5.38 -18.77 5.91
N SER A 363 5.59 -19.19 4.67
CA SER A 363 6.87 -19.74 4.20
C SER A 363 7.88 -18.68 3.79
N TRP A 364 7.54 -17.38 3.82
CA TRP A 364 8.50 -16.33 3.58
C TRP A 364 9.69 -16.45 4.53
N SER A 365 10.88 -16.61 3.94
CA SER A 365 12.16 -16.54 4.63
C SER A 365 12.31 -15.13 5.21
N LEU A 366 12.04 -15.00 6.51
CA LEU A 366 12.30 -13.79 7.28
C LEU A 366 13.68 -13.71 7.99
N PRO A 367 14.64 -14.66 7.89
CA PRO A 367 15.90 -14.53 8.61
C PRO A 367 16.80 -13.48 7.94
N VAL A 368 16.91 -12.35 8.62
CA VAL A 368 18.17 -11.96 9.25
C VAL A 368 17.78 -11.99 10.72
N GLY A 369 18.30 -12.90 11.53
CA GLY A 369 17.91 -12.97 12.94
C GLY A 369 18.01 -11.58 13.58
N VAL A 370 17.07 -11.19 14.45
CA VAL A 370 17.04 -9.88 15.14
C VAL A 370 18.43 -9.44 15.62
N TYR A 371 19.23 -10.42 16.07
CA TYR A 371 20.63 -10.25 16.45
C TYR A 371 21.56 -9.77 15.33
N LEU A 372 21.50 -10.37 14.14
CA LEU A 372 22.32 -9.95 13.01
C LEU A 372 21.90 -8.55 12.53
N ARG A 373 20.60 -8.24 12.45
CA ARG A 373 20.17 -6.89 12.05
C ARG A 373 20.58 -5.82 13.06
N LYS A 374 20.51 -6.13 14.37
CA LYS A 374 21.06 -5.29 15.44
C LYS A 374 22.56 -5.03 15.22
N ASP A 375 23.31 -6.07 14.87
CA ASP A 375 24.75 -5.96 14.61
C ASP A 375 25.04 -5.16 13.32
N LEU A 376 24.24 -5.33 12.25
CA LEU A 376 24.33 -4.53 11.02
C LEU A 376 24.02 -3.04 11.28
N ASN A 377 23.05 -2.73 12.14
CA ASN A 377 22.73 -1.36 12.54
C ASN A 377 23.91 -0.68 13.25
N ILE A 378 24.58 -1.39 14.17
CA ILE A 378 25.78 -0.87 14.84
C ILE A 378 26.85 -0.50 13.81
N LEU A 379 27.07 -1.37 12.81
CA LEU A 379 28.06 -1.10 11.77
C LEU A 379 27.67 0.08 10.88
N PHE A 380 26.39 0.16 10.52
CA PHE A 380 25.85 1.26 9.72
C PHE A 380 26.00 2.61 10.42
N ASP A 381 25.68 2.66 11.73
CA ASP A 381 25.81 3.87 12.54
C ASP A 381 27.28 4.31 12.65
N HIS A 382 28.21 3.37 12.83
CA HIS A 382 29.64 3.69 12.80
C HIS A 382 30.11 4.26 11.45
N TYR A 383 29.64 3.73 10.32
CA TYR A 383 29.96 4.33 9.01
C TYR A 383 29.40 5.75 8.88
N GLN A 384 28.23 6.00 9.46
CA GLN A 384 27.63 7.34 9.44
C GLN A 384 28.34 8.33 10.35
N GLU A 385 28.69 7.93 11.56
CA GLU A 385 29.46 8.72 12.52
C GLU A 385 30.79 9.16 11.90
N GLU A 386 31.49 8.21 11.27
CA GLU A 386 32.76 8.48 10.63
C GLU A 386 32.61 9.38 9.40
N THR A 387 31.59 9.16 8.56
CA THR A 387 31.24 10.05 7.45
C THR A 387 30.98 11.48 7.94
N SER A 388 30.26 11.62 9.05
CA SER A 388 29.93 12.92 9.65
C SER A 388 31.18 13.58 10.24
N ARG A 389 32.05 12.81 10.92
CA ARG A 389 33.32 13.28 11.46
C ARG A 389 34.22 13.83 10.35
N ILE A 390 34.36 13.10 9.24
CA ILE A 390 35.17 13.53 8.09
C ILE A 390 34.61 14.84 7.49
N ARG A 391 33.29 14.92 7.31
CA ARG A 391 32.63 16.15 6.80
C ARG A 391 32.82 17.36 7.73
N ASN A 392 32.84 17.14 9.04
CA ASN A 392 32.87 18.21 10.04
C ASN A 392 34.29 18.58 10.53
N GLY A 393 35.31 17.77 10.25
CA GLY A 393 36.64 17.88 10.88
C GLY A 393 37.52 19.04 10.43
N ASN A 394 37.43 19.47 9.16
CA ASN A 394 38.35 20.46 8.55
C ASN A 394 37.66 21.78 8.19
N ALA A 395 37.11 22.51 9.17
CA ALA A 395 36.53 23.85 8.97
C ALA A 395 35.52 23.96 7.80
N GLY A 396 34.83 22.85 7.47
CA GLY A 396 33.89 22.75 6.35
C GLY A 396 34.50 22.51 4.96
N LYS A 397 35.83 22.40 4.82
CA LYS A 397 36.49 22.02 3.55
C LYS A 397 36.91 20.56 3.57
N VAL A 398 36.18 19.74 2.85
CA VAL A 398 36.48 18.31 2.62
C VAL A 398 37.62 18.21 1.60
N SER A 399 38.70 17.49 1.92
CA SER A 399 39.78 17.25 0.96
C SER A 399 39.38 16.20 -0.09
N LYS A 400 40.08 16.11 -1.23
CA LYS A 400 39.83 15.04 -2.22
C LYS A 400 39.98 13.63 -1.64
N ILE A 401 40.88 13.45 -0.67
CA ILE A 401 41.07 12.17 0.02
C ILE A 401 39.87 11.88 0.93
N ASP A 402 39.37 12.91 1.63
CA ASP A 402 38.18 12.81 2.46
C ASP A 402 36.92 12.50 1.63
N GLU A 403 36.78 13.06 0.43
CA GLU A 403 35.71 12.73 -0.51
C GLU A 403 35.73 11.25 -0.89
N ILE A 404 36.89 10.71 -1.27
CA ILE A 404 37.06 9.28 -1.59
C ILE A 404 36.71 8.41 -0.38
N ASN A 405 37.11 8.81 0.82
CA ASN A 405 36.81 8.08 2.05
C ASN A 405 35.31 8.08 2.37
N ILE A 406 34.64 9.23 2.20
CA ILE A 406 33.18 9.34 2.33
C ILE A 406 32.48 8.43 1.32
N GLU A 407 32.90 8.42 0.06
CA GLU A 407 32.32 7.55 -0.97
C GLU A 407 32.50 6.06 -0.64
N SER A 408 33.66 5.66 -0.11
CA SER A 408 33.90 4.29 0.35
C SER A 408 33.00 3.90 1.52
N LEU A 409 32.82 4.77 2.52
CA LEU A 409 31.90 4.53 3.64
C LEU A 409 30.45 4.45 3.17
N GLN A 410 30.05 5.31 2.22
CA GLN A 410 28.71 5.27 1.64
C GLN A 410 28.46 4.00 0.81
N ARG A 411 29.47 3.49 0.10
CA ARG A 411 29.38 2.18 -0.57
C ARG A 411 29.21 1.05 0.45
N ALA A 412 29.99 1.05 1.52
CA ALA A 412 29.85 0.07 2.60
C ALA A 412 28.45 0.13 3.25
N GLN A 413 27.88 1.32 3.43
CA GLN A 413 26.49 1.48 3.88
C GLN A 413 25.46 0.90 2.89
N LYS A 414 25.66 1.08 1.58
CA LYS A 414 24.80 0.47 0.55
C LYS A 414 24.90 -1.05 0.52
N ASP A 415 26.10 -1.59 0.75
CA ASP A 415 26.30 -3.03 0.85
C ASP A 415 25.55 -3.61 2.07
N LEU A 416 25.56 -2.91 3.22
CA LEU A 416 24.76 -3.31 4.37
C LEU A 416 23.25 -3.30 4.11
N LEU A 417 22.75 -2.33 3.34
CA LEU A 417 21.34 -2.31 2.91
C LEU A 417 21.03 -3.54 2.03
N ARG A 418 21.93 -3.89 1.11
CA ARG A 418 21.78 -5.07 0.25
C ARG A 418 21.78 -6.37 1.06
N ILE A 419 22.70 -6.48 2.04
CA ILE A 419 22.76 -7.64 2.95
C ILE A 419 21.47 -7.74 3.76
N ASN A 420 20.95 -6.62 4.27
CA ASN A 420 19.69 -6.59 5.03
C ASN A 420 18.50 -7.09 4.19
N GLU A 421 18.46 -6.83 2.89
CA GLU A 421 17.35 -7.28 2.04
C GLU A 421 17.48 -8.72 1.54
N GLU A 422 18.67 -9.35 1.55
CA GLU A 422 18.89 -10.68 0.95
C GLU A 422 18.08 -11.79 1.67
N PRO A 423 17.10 -12.43 0.99
CA PRO A 423 16.21 -13.44 1.60
C PRO A 423 16.84 -14.82 1.77
N ASP A 424 17.91 -15.09 1.02
CA ASP A 424 18.65 -16.34 1.05
C ASP A 424 19.79 -16.25 2.06
N ASP A 425 19.78 -17.13 3.06
CA ASP A 425 20.78 -17.11 4.12
C ASP A 425 22.20 -17.31 3.57
N GLU A 426 22.42 -18.30 2.72
CA GLU A 426 23.76 -18.60 2.19
C GLU A 426 24.32 -17.40 1.41
N LYS A 427 23.51 -16.80 0.55
CA LYS A 427 23.88 -15.63 -0.23
C LYS A 427 24.06 -14.38 0.64
N MET A 428 23.25 -14.21 1.69
CA MET A 428 23.44 -13.15 2.68
C MET A 428 24.81 -13.29 3.35
N HIS A 429 25.22 -14.51 3.67
CA HIS A 429 26.53 -14.79 4.24
C HIS A 429 27.67 -14.52 3.27
N GLU A 430 27.52 -14.89 2.00
CA GLU A 430 28.48 -14.53 0.96
C GLU A 430 28.63 -13.01 0.84
N LEU A 431 27.52 -12.27 0.83
CA LEU A 431 27.52 -10.81 0.77
C LEU A 431 28.17 -10.20 2.01
N LEU A 432 27.87 -10.69 3.21
CA LEU A 432 28.49 -10.22 4.45
C LEU A 432 30.00 -10.48 4.45
N ASN A 433 30.44 -11.63 3.94
CA ASN A 433 31.86 -11.95 3.82
C ASN A 433 32.56 -11.07 2.81
N SER A 434 31.94 -10.86 1.65
CA SER A 434 32.43 -9.94 0.64
C SER A 434 32.55 -8.52 1.20
N HIS A 435 31.54 -8.08 1.96
CA HIS A 435 31.53 -6.78 2.64
C HIS A 435 32.65 -6.67 3.65
N ILE A 436 32.85 -7.67 4.51
CA ILE A 436 33.95 -7.67 5.48
C ILE A 436 35.31 -7.59 4.75
N GLN A 437 35.50 -8.36 3.68
CA GLN A 437 36.76 -8.37 2.92
C GLN A 437 37.04 -7.05 2.17
N SER A 438 36.02 -6.48 1.53
CA SER A 438 36.14 -5.19 0.81
C SER A 438 36.40 -4.06 1.81
N THR A 439 35.66 -4.06 2.92
CA THR A 439 35.77 -3.04 3.94
C THR A 439 37.11 -3.10 4.66
N ASP A 440 37.68 -4.29 4.92
CA ASP A 440 39.04 -4.47 5.44
C ASP A 440 40.10 -3.86 4.50
N THR A 441 39.95 -4.10 3.19
CA THR A 441 40.88 -3.59 2.17
C THR A 441 40.83 -2.06 2.06
N GLU A 442 39.64 -1.47 2.11
CA GLU A 442 39.44 -0.02 1.96
C GLU A 442 39.70 0.76 3.26
N ILE A 443 39.32 0.22 4.42
CA ILE A 443 39.57 0.85 5.73
C ILE A 443 41.06 0.90 6.05
N SER A 444 41.85 -0.10 5.62
CA SER A 444 43.30 -0.09 5.83
C SER A 444 44.02 1.12 5.21
N LYS A 445 43.33 1.87 4.34
CA LYS A 445 43.82 3.09 3.68
C LYS A 445 43.37 4.38 4.39
N LEU A 446 42.49 4.31 5.40
CA LEU A 446 42.03 5.47 6.16
C LEU A 446 43.12 5.93 7.15
N PRO A 447 43.50 7.21 7.15
CA PRO A 447 44.39 7.74 8.17
C PRO A 447 43.64 7.84 9.51
N HIS A 448 44.23 7.26 10.58
CA HIS A 448 43.93 7.35 12.03
C HIS A 448 43.34 6.09 12.72
N PRO A 449 43.84 5.74 13.93
CA PRO A 449 43.32 4.65 14.74
C PRO A 449 42.49 5.17 15.94
N ASN A 450 41.35 4.53 16.25
CA ASN A 450 41.17 3.84 17.55
C ASN A 450 39.71 3.46 17.88
N ALA A 451 38.67 4.25 17.59
CA ALA A 451 37.30 3.91 18.04
C ALA A 451 36.61 2.93 17.07
N PHE A 452 36.65 3.26 15.78
CA PHE A 452 36.00 2.52 14.70
C PHE A 452 36.52 1.09 14.51
N VAL A 453 37.85 0.90 14.48
CA VAL A 453 38.48 -0.42 14.37
C VAL A 453 38.13 -1.31 15.57
N ARG A 454 38.04 -0.74 16.78
CA ARG A 454 37.62 -1.47 17.99
C ARG A 454 36.13 -1.85 17.97
N GLY A 455 35.27 -1.02 17.37
CA GLY A 455 33.85 -1.32 17.13
C GLY A 455 33.65 -2.46 16.12
N LEU A 456 34.37 -2.42 15.00
CA LEU A 456 34.43 -3.51 14.02
C LEU A 456 34.96 -4.81 14.64
N GLU A 457 36.01 -4.75 15.44
CA GLU A 457 36.59 -5.91 16.13
C GLU A 457 35.62 -6.53 17.14
N ALA A 458 34.92 -5.70 17.95
CA ALA A 458 33.90 -6.17 18.89
C ALA A 458 32.71 -6.82 18.17
N LEU A 459 32.27 -6.26 17.04
CA LEU A 459 31.17 -6.78 16.24
C LEU A 459 31.52 -8.13 15.59
N ILE A 460 32.69 -8.20 14.95
CA ILE A 460 33.19 -9.44 14.34
C ILE A 460 33.35 -10.53 15.42
N ASN A 461 33.86 -10.17 16.60
CA ASN A 461 34.01 -11.13 17.70
C ASN A 461 32.67 -11.56 18.31
N LYS A 462 31.64 -10.72 18.30
CA LYS A 462 30.30 -11.03 18.80
C LYS A 462 29.47 -11.87 17.82
N ILE A 463 29.57 -11.58 16.53
CA ILE A 463 29.05 -12.44 15.45
C ILE A 463 29.71 -13.83 15.55
N ARG A 464 31.00 -13.89 15.95
CA ARG A 464 31.76 -15.14 16.19
C ARG A 464 31.43 -15.86 17.50
N SER A 465 31.06 -15.17 18.59
CA SER A 465 30.81 -15.80 19.89
C SER A 465 29.39 -16.36 20.01
N ASN A 466 28.44 -15.76 19.31
CA ASN A 466 27.04 -16.18 19.28
C ASN A 466 26.79 -17.40 18.36
N SER A 467 27.84 -18.10 17.91
CA SER A 467 27.78 -19.25 17.00
C SER A 467 27.83 -20.62 17.71
N SER A 468 27.69 -20.67 19.04
CA SER A 468 27.54 -21.92 19.79
C SER A 468 26.39 -21.83 20.78
N GLU A 469 25.18 -22.03 20.28
CA GLU A 469 24.18 -22.96 20.82
C GLU A 469 23.01 -22.97 19.82
N GLU A 470 22.84 -24.13 19.18
CA GLU A 470 21.80 -24.49 18.21
C GLU A 470 21.67 -23.62 16.95
N GLY A 471 22.41 -24.01 15.90
CA GLY A 471 22.06 -23.71 14.51
C GLY A 471 22.78 -22.53 13.83
N ARG A 472 24.08 -22.30 14.07
CA ARG A 472 24.81 -21.17 13.47
C ARG A 472 26.17 -21.53 12.87
N PHE A 473 26.35 -21.11 11.62
CA PHE A 473 27.53 -20.80 10.79
C PHE A 473 28.94 -21.24 11.23
N SER A 474 29.68 -21.89 10.30
CA SER A 474 31.13 -22.15 10.44
C SER A 474 31.93 -21.71 9.20
N PHE A 475 33.00 -20.93 9.40
CA PHE A 475 34.13 -20.85 8.46
C PHE A 475 35.06 -22.03 8.69
N ASN A 476 35.69 -22.53 7.62
CA ASN A 476 36.71 -23.55 7.79
C ASN A 476 37.99 -22.98 8.45
N HIS A 477 38.79 -23.86 9.03
CA HIS A 477 40.02 -23.50 9.77
C HIS A 477 40.98 -22.61 8.98
N LYS A 478 41.01 -22.74 7.65
CA LYS A 478 41.88 -21.96 6.76
C LYS A 478 41.43 -20.50 6.67
N GLN A 479 40.15 -20.27 6.48
CA GLN A 479 39.55 -18.92 6.45
C GLN A 479 39.76 -18.18 7.79
N LYS A 480 39.67 -18.92 8.91
CA LYS A 480 39.94 -18.40 10.27
C LYS A 480 41.40 -17.99 10.45
N PHE A 481 42.34 -18.80 9.97
CA PHE A 481 43.78 -18.55 10.07
C PHE A 481 44.24 -17.40 9.18
N ASP A 482 43.74 -17.34 7.94
CA ASP A 482 44.08 -16.29 6.98
C ASP A 482 43.61 -14.91 7.45
N PHE A 483 42.41 -14.84 8.04
CA PHE A 483 41.88 -13.59 8.60
C PHE A 483 42.70 -13.12 9.82
N MET A 484 43.05 -14.03 10.75
CA MET A 484 43.86 -13.69 11.93
C MET A 484 45.26 -13.19 11.57
N ASN A 485 45.91 -13.79 10.57
CA ASN A 485 47.23 -13.35 10.13
C ASN A 485 47.17 -11.97 9.46
N ARG A 486 46.12 -11.70 8.67
CA ARG A 486 45.91 -10.38 8.05
C ARG A 486 45.67 -9.31 9.10
N PHE A 487 44.86 -9.60 10.12
CA PHE A 487 44.58 -8.67 11.22
C PHE A 487 45.81 -8.39 12.10
N ALA A 488 46.62 -9.42 12.42
CA ALA A 488 47.87 -9.25 13.15
C ALA A 488 48.88 -8.36 12.38
N THR A 489 48.92 -8.51 11.05
CA THR A 489 49.78 -7.71 10.16
C THR A 489 49.36 -6.23 10.16
N ILE A 490 48.05 -5.96 10.17
CA ILE A 490 47.51 -4.58 10.25
C ILE A 490 47.85 -3.95 11.61
N LYS A 491 47.67 -4.69 12.71
CA LYS A 491 48.02 -4.22 14.07
C LYS A 491 49.50 -3.87 14.19
N GLN A 492 50.38 -4.70 13.62
CA GLN A 492 51.82 -4.49 13.62
C GLN A 492 52.22 -3.27 12.77
N LYS A 493 51.60 -3.07 11.60
CA LYS A 493 51.80 -1.86 10.77
C LYS A 493 51.34 -0.58 11.49
N LEU A 494 50.26 -0.65 12.25
CA LEU A 494 49.75 0.48 13.05
C LEU A 494 50.68 0.83 14.24
N GLU A 495 51.33 -0.14 14.85
CA GLU A 495 52.35 0.10 15.89
C GLU A 495 53.63 0.74 15.33
N VAL A 496 54.07 0.30 14.14
CA VAL A 496 55.22 0.89 13.44
C VAL A 496 54.95 2.36 13.08
N LEU A 497 53.74 2.69 12.62
CA LEU A 497 53.37 4.08 12.29
C LEU A 497 53.27 4.98 13.54
N LYS A 498 52.82 4.44 14.68
CA LYS A 498 52.84 5.16 15.98
C LYS A 498 54.25 5.52 16.46
N GLN A 499 55.26 4.73 16.07
CA GLN A 499 56.65 5.02 16.40
C GLN A 499 57.26 6.05 15.44
N ALA A 500 56.78 6.14 14.20
CA ALA A 500 57.22 7.13 13.22
C ALA A 500 56.68 8.56 13.47
N ASP A 501 55.55 8.68 14.18
CA ASP A 501 54.94 9.96 14.58
C ASP A 501 55.42 10.50 15.95
N GLN A 502 56.38 9.84 16.60
CA GLN A 502 57.03 10.41 17.78
C GLN A 502 58.12 11.40 17.33
N PRO A 503 58.09 12.67 17.77
CA PRO A 503 59.19 13.58 17.49
C PRO A 503 60.46 13.04 18.16
N GLU A 504 61.56 12.97 17.41
CA GLU A 504 62.88 12.61 17.95
C GLU A 504 63.14 13.43 19.23
N PRO A 505 63.70 12.81 20.28
CA PRO A 505 64.02 13.53 21.50
C PRO A 505 64.98 14.66 21.15
N LYS A 506 64.55 15.91 21.40
CA LYS A 506 65.42 17.07 21.27
C LYS A 506 66.66 16.85 22.14
N ASN A 507 67.81 16.63 21.51
CA ASN A 507 69.09 16.76 22.17
C ASN A 507 69.19 18.20 22.68
N ASP A 508 69.08 18.36 24.00
CA ASP A 508 69.20 19.63 24.69
C ASP A 508 70.67 20.11 24.61
N PRO A 509 70.97 21.27 24.01
CA PRO A 509 72.33 21.79 23.94
C PRO A 509 72.88 22.32 25.28
N SER A 510 72.13 22.20 26.39
CA SER A 510 72.54 22.75 27.68
C SER A 510 73.59 21.94 28.45
N ASP A 511 73.97 20.74 28.00
CA ASP A 511 74.99 19.88 28.66
C ASP A 511 76.45 20.09 28.20
N ARG A 512 76.81 21.28 27.71
CA ARG A 512 78.22 21.68 27.45
C ARG A 512 78.66 22.92 28.20
N LYS A 513 78.65 22.87 29.54
CA LYS A 513 79.61 23.61 30.39
C LYS A 513 79.86 22.83 31.68
N GLY A 514 81.00 22.13 31.73
CA GLY A 514 81.41 21.50 32.99
C GLY A 514 82.51 20.44 32.92
N LEU A 515 83.53 20.59 32.07
CA LEU A 515 84.79 19.87 32.26
C LEU A 515 85.95 20.84 32.03
N GLY A 516 86.26 21.58 33.09
CA GLY A 516 87.62 22.04 33.32
C GLY A 516 88.46 20.86 33.80
N LEU A 517 89.54 20.57 33.09
CA LEU A 517 90.68 19.86 33.63
C LEU A 517 91.90 20.76 33.45
N ASN A 518 92.74 20.76 34.48
CA ASN A 518 94.06 21.40 34.54
C ASN A 518 94.92 21.10 33.32
#